data_AF-A0A8C2AHC2-F1
#
_entry.id   AF-A0A8C2AHC2-F1
#
_cell.length_a   1.000
_cell.length_b   1.000
_cell.length_c   1.000
_cell.angle_alpha   90.00
_cell.angle_beta   90.00
_cell.angle_gamma   90.00
#
_symmetry.space_group_name_H-M   'P 1'
#
loop_
_entity.id
_entity.type
_entity.pdbx_description
1 polymer ?
#
loop_
_entity_poly.entity_id
_entity_poly.type
_entity_poly.pdbx_seq_one_letter_code
_entity_poly.pdbx_strand_id
1 'polypeptide(L)'
;MAALLISGYDSYGNTCGQKNAKIPGIELSGRDHTSRKYVFFLDPCNIDILRRKMKSVALCVSKCPDAELKTYEDLTKFSTANGSDLCSYDVQPNMYSSHPNRVTKCPTLPVHPSASLPVFHRCIPVDISCYAKFAEAFITFVSDNSVVHRVIAGVMTSKDIIMSLCLLALVLSLILMVVIRYISVVLVWILTAVVVVGSIGGTGILWWLYVDHSKSVNASLTALELEVAKDNQKALLIYAIAATVFTVILLLLMFFMRKRVALTIALFHVAGKVFTHLPLLALQPFWTFLTLMLFWVYWITVLLFLGSAGSPVQNNQTGLVEFKMDGPLQYMVWYHAVGLIWISEFILACQQMTVAGAVVTYYFTRSESQMPFTPIVSSVLRLMRYHLGTVVKGAFIITLVEIPRLILTYIHSQLKGKENACARCMLKACICCLWCLEKCLTYLNMNAYTATAINSTNFCTSARDALFILAENALRVAAINSVGDFVLFLGKVLIVSCTAFAGVLALNYQREYTVWVLPLIIVCVFSFLVAHCFLSIFEIVVDVLFLCFAIDTKYNDGSPGREYYMDKALMVRDFPTHVL
;
A
#
# COMPACT_ATOMS: atom_id res chain seq x y z
N MET A 1 8.54 0.61 -28.76
CA MET A 1 7.65 0.86 -27.61
C MET A 1 8.27 1.80 -26.59
N ALA A 2 9.43 1.50 -25.98
CA ALA A 2 10.10 2.44 -25.04
C ALA A 2 10.42 3.83 -25.64
N ALA A 3 10.67 3.89 -26.95
CA ALA A 3 10.92 5.14 -27.68
C ALA A 3 9.77 6.16 -27.60
N LEU A 4 8.50 5.72 -27.54
CA LEU A 4 7.35 6.64 -27.45
C LEU A 4 7.30 7.36 -26.10
N LEU A 5 7.75 6.68 -25.04
CA LEU A 5 7.80 7.26 -23.69
C LEU A 5 8.95 8.27 -23.56
N ILE A 6 10.14 7.92 -24.08
CA ILE A 6 11.38 8.69 -23.91
C ILE A 6 11.52 9.81 -24.96
N SER A 7 11.29 9.51 -26.23
CA SER A 7 11.45 10.47 -27.33
C SER A 7 10.17 11.23 -27.66
N GLY A 8 9.01 10.71 -27.28
CA GLY A 8 7.72 11.29 -27.65
C GLY A 8 7.43 11.22 -29.15
N TYR A 9 6.23 11.66 -29.54
CA TYR A 9 5.76 11.66 -30.91
C TYR A 9 4.97 12.93 -31.23
N ASP A 10 4.96 13.31 -32.51
CA ASP A 10 4.18 14.43 -33.02
C ASP A 10 2.73 14.02 -33.33
N SER A 11 1.84 15.00 -33.57
CA SER A 11 0.42 14.70 -33.85
C SER A 11 0.16 13.96 -35.17
N TYR A 12 1.18 13.76 -36.00
CA TYR A 12 1.11 13.02 -37.26
C TYR A 12 1.65 11.58 -37.13
N GLY A 13 2.04 11.18 -35.92
CA GLY A 13 2.49 9.82 -35.60
C GLY A 13 3.99 9.59 -35.83
N ASN A 14 4.78 10.65 -36.06
CA ASN A 14 6.23 10.53 -36.15
C ASN A 14 6.86 10.58 -34.76
N THR A 15 7.78 9.66 -34.47
CA THR A 15 8.61 9.66 -33.27
C THR A 15 9.77 10.65 -33.45
N CYS A 16 9.97 11.54 -32.47
CA CYS A 16 11.02 12.54 -32.53
C CYS A 16 12.41 11.90 -32.32
N GLY A 17 13.45 12.45 -32.95
CA GLY A 17 14.81 11.91 -32.87
C GLY A 17 15.04 10.59 -33.62
N GLN A 18 14.09 10.16 -34.46
CA GLN A 18 14.17 8.90 -35.22
C GLN A 18 13.71 9.08 -36.67
N LYS A 19 14.08 8.09 -37.51
CA LYS A 19 13.58 7.96 -38.88
C LYS A 19 12.24 7.21 -38.85
N ASN A 20 11.19 7.83 -39.39
CA ASN A 20 9.83 7.31 -39.29
C ASN A 20 9.37 6.62 -40.58
N ALA A 21 8.55 5.59 -40.42
CA ALA A 21 7.86 4.95 -41.54
C ALA A 21 6.56 5.70 -41.86
N LYS A 22 6.14 5.66 -43.14
CA LYS A 22 4.91 6.29 -43.59
C LYS A 22 3.69 5.56 -43.02
N ILE A 23 2.78 6.30 -42.39
CA ILE A 23 1.48 5.76 -41.97
C ILE A 23 0.48 6.00 -43.12
N PRO A 24 -0.21 4.95 -43.62
CA PRO A 24 -1.20 5.10 -44.67
C PRO A 24 -2.30 6.11 -44.29
N GLY A 25 -2.69 6.98 -45.23
CA GLY A 25 -3.76 7.97 -45.03
C GLY A 25 -3.38 9.26 -44.31
N ILE A 26 -2.12 9.44 -43.89
CA ILE A 26 -1.65 10.66 -43.19
C ILE A 26 -0.47 11.29 -43.95
N GLU A 27 -0.70 12.44 -44.59
CA GLU A 27 0.27 13.10 -45.47
C GLU A 27 1.55 13.57 -44.76
N LEU A 28 1.47 13.98 -43.49
CA LEU A 28 2.62 14.51 -42.75
C LEU A 28 3.39 13.45 -41.93
N SER A 29 3.00 12.17 -42.03
CA SER A 29 3.73 11.04 -41.43
C SER A 29 4.92 10.58 -42.30
N GLY A 30 5.83 9.79 -41.74
CA GLY A 30 6.99 9.20 -42.42
C GLY A 30 8.17 10.16 -42.62
N ARG A 31 8.22 11.26 -41.86
CA ARG A 31 9.33 12.23 -41.95
C ARG A 31 10.54 11.77 -41.15
N ASP A 32 11.73 12.15 -41.61
CA ASP A 32 12.97 11.93 -40.86
C ASP A 32 13.12 13.03 -39.79
N HIS A 33 13.01 12.65 -38.52
CA HIS A 33 13.17 13.54 -37.38
C HIS A 33 14.44 13.24 -36.58
N THR A 34 15.45 12.59 -37.18
CA THR A 34 16.71 12.26 -36.49
C THR A 34 17.39 13.48 -35.85
N SER A 35 17.29 14.65 -36.49
CA SER A 35 17.81 15.93 -35.98
C SER A 35 16.84 16.70 -35.06
N ARG A 36 15.56 16.30 -35.00
CA ARG A 36 14.50 16.97 -34.24
C ARG A 36 14.07 16.10 -33.07
N LYS A 37 14.79 16.24 -31.95
CA LYS A 37 14.68 15.32 -30.80
C LYS A 37 13.56 15.69 -29.83
N TYR A 38 13.11 16.94 -29.80
CA TYR A 38 12.19 17.42 -28.78
C TYR A 38 10.76 17.49 -29.27
N VAL A 39 9.79 17.23 -28.40
CA VAL A 39 8.36 17.47 -28.68
C VAL A 39 7.97 18.86 -28.19
N PHE A 40 7.37 19.66 -29.08
CA PHE A 40 6.80 20.97 -28.80
C PHE A 40 5.29 20.96 -29.03
N PHE A 41 4.52 21.56 -28.12
CA PHE A 41 3.06 21.68 -28.24
C PHE A 41 2.71 23.11 -28.65
N LEU A 42 1.84 23.27 -29.66
CA LEU A 42 1.43 24.59 -30.16
C LEU A 42 0.69 25.43 -29.11
N ASP A 43 0.01 24.76 -28.19
CA ASP A 43 -0.78 25.34 -27.12
C ASP A 43 -0.68 24.40 -25.91
N PRO A 44 0.42 24.48 -25.13
CA PRO A 44 0.65 23.59 -24.00
C PRO A 44 -0.41 23.75 -22.89
N CYS A 45 -1.20 24.83 -22.91
CA CYS A 45 -2.18 25.15 -21.87
C CYS A 45 -3.61 24.69 -22.22
N ASN A 46 -3.86 24.25 -23.46
CA ASN A 46 -5.17 23.78 -23.91
C ASN A 46 -5.33 22.26 -23.72
N ILE A 47 -5.78 21.90 -22.53
CA ILE A 47 -5.91 20.52 -22.07
C ILE A 47 -7.39 20.17 -21.95
N ASP A 48 -7.79 19.03 -22.54
CA ASP A 48 -9.11 18.44 -22.32
C ASP A 48 -9.09 17.67 -21.00
N ILE A 49 -9.63 18.28 -19.96
CA ILE A 49 -9.69 17.75 -18.60
C ILE A 49 -10.57 16.49 -18.53
N LEU A 50 -11.69 16.47 -19.28
CA LEU A 50 -12.67 15.38 -19.28
C LEU A 50 -12.13 14.12 -19.98
N ARG A 51 -11.35 14.29 -21.05
CA ARG A 51 -10.74 13.17 -21.80
C ARG A 51 -9.28 12.90 -21.47
N ARG A 52 -8.65 13.68 -20.58
CA ARG A 52 -7.25 13.57 -20.15
C ARG A 52 -6.27 13.58 -21.33
N LYS A 53 -6.52 14.44 -22.31
CA LYS A 53 -5.70 14.57 -23.53
C LYS A 53 -5.36 16.03 -23.78
N MET A 54 -4.13 16.32 -24.18
CA MET A 54 -3.80 17.62 -24.77
C MET A 54 -4.45 17.68 -26.16
N LYS A 55 -5.32 18.67 -26.39
CA LYS A 55 -5.94 18.91 -27.70
C LYS A 55 -5.06 19.74 -28.63
N SER A 56 -3.82 19.97 -28.23
CA SER A 56 -2.85 20.73 -28.98
C SER A 56 -2.08 19.86 -29.96
N VAL A 57 -1.79 20.42 -31.13
CA VAL A 57 -0.90 19.81 -32.11
C VAL A 57 0.52 19.79 -31.51
N ALA A 58 1.15 18.62 -31.56
CA ALA A 58 2.53 18.40 -31.16
C ALA A 58 3.42 18.28 -32.41
N LEU A 59 4.62 18.84 -32.35
CA LEU A 59 5.61 18.85 -33.42
C LEU A 59 6.98 18.41 -32.88
N CYS A 60 7.77 17.74 -33.72
CA CYS A 60 9.16 17.46 -33.44
C CYS A 60 10.04 18.66 -33.82
N VAL A 61 10.78 19.18 -32.84
CA VAL A 61 11.64 20.36 -32.94
C VAL A 61 13.09 20.03 -32.56
N SER A 62 14.05 20.75 -33.13
CA SER A 62 15.49 20.55 -32.85
C SER A 62 15.93 21.29 -31.58
N LYS A 63 15.32 22.44 -31.30
CA LYS A 63 15.58 23.27 -30.12
C LYS A 63 14.26 23.83 -29.56
N CYS A 64 14.09 23.76 -28.24
CA CYS A 64 13.01 24.42 -27.52
C CYS A 64 13.23 25.94 -27.48
N PRO A 65 12.16 26.76 -27.54
CA PRO A 65 12.28 28.21 -27.46
C PRO A 65 12.76 28.64 -26.07
N ASP A 66 13.96 29.19 -25.97
CA ASP A 66 14.62 29.63 -24.73
C ASP A 66 14.25 31.07 -24.32
N ALA A 67 13.64 31.83 -25.24
CA ALA A 67 13.15 33.19 -25.02
C ALA A 67 11.67 33.31 -25.38
N GLU A 68 11.02 34.37 -24.89
CA GLU A 68 9.63 34.67 -25.19
C GLU A 68 9.49 35.16 -26.64
N LEU A 69 8.63 34.52 -27.43
CA LEU A 69 8.36 34.90 -28.82
C LEU A 69 6.98 35.56 -28.91
N LYS A 70 6.94 36.86 -29.21
CA LYS A 70 5.71 37.67 -29.12
C LYS A 70 4.98 37.78 -30.45
N THR A 71 5.70 37.69 -31.56
CA THR A 71 5.15 37.89 -32.90
C THR A 71 5.44 36.71 -33.84
N TYR A 72 4.70 36.61 -34.94
CA TYR A 72 4.98 35.63 -36.00
C TYR A 72 6.34 35.88 -36.67
N GLU A 73 6.83 37.13 -36.71
CA GLU A 73 8.18 37.42 -37.21
C GLU A 73 9.27 36.83 -36.30
N ASP A 74 9.05 36.82 -34.99
CA ASP A 74 9.95 36.18 -34.03
C ASP A 74 10.00 34.66 -34.26
N LEU A 75 8.86 34.04 -34.60
CA LEU A 75 8.79 32.62 -34.98
C LEU A 75 9.59 32.35 -36.25
N THR A 76 9.47 33.20 -37.28
CA THR A 76 10.24 33.07 -38.53
C THR A 76 11.74 33.21 -38.27
N LYS A 77 12.14 34.20 -37.46
CA LYS A 77 13.55 34.39 -37.07
C LYS A 77 14.08 33.18 -36.31
N PHE A 78 13.30 32.64 -35.36
CA PHE A 78 13.68 31.46 -34.59
C PHE A 78 13.85 30.21 -35.47
N SER A 79 12.89 29.94 -36.36
CA SER A 79 12.97 28.81 -37.29
C SER A 79 14.17 28.93 -38.23
N THR A 80 14.41 30.11 -38.80
CA THR A 80 15.53 30.33 -39.73
C THR A 80 16.90 30.24 -39.04
N ALA A 81 17.02 30.76 -37.81
CA ALA A 81 18.28 30.75 -37.06
C ALA A 81 18.65 29.38 -36.47
N ASN A 82 17.66 28.63 -35.98
CA ASN A 82 17.88 27.37 -35.26
C ASN A 82 17.52 26.11 -36.06
N GLY A 83 16.93 26.26 -37.26
CA GLY A 83 16.41 25.14 -38.05
C GLY A 83 15.25 24.40 -37.38
N SER A 84 14.49 25.08 -36.54
CA SER A 84 13.47 24.51 -35.65
C SER A 84 12.09 25.08 -35.99
N ASP A 85 11.29 24.33 -36.74
CA ASP A 85 9.95 24.77 -37.18
C ASP A 85 8.95 24.69 -36.02
N LEU A 86 8.34 25.82 -35.68
CA LEU A 86 7.34 25.91 -34.60
C LEU A 86 5.90 25.85 -35.11
N CYS A 87 5.68 25.93 -36.43
CA CYS A 87 4.37 25.70 -37.06
C CYS A 87 4.33 24.34 -37.76
N SER A 88 3.12 23.89 -38.11
CA SER A 88 2.85 22.68 -38.89
C SER A 88 3.77 22.58 -40.11
N TYR A 89 4.24 21.37 -40.41
CA TYR A 89 5.35 21.17 -41.35
C TYR A 89 5.03 21.42 -42.84
N ASP A 90 3.79 21.78 -43.15
CA ASP A 90 3.33 22.21 -44.47
C ASP A 90 3.35 23.75 -44.63
N VAL A 91 3.59 24.49 -43.55
CA VAL A 91 3.73 25.94 -43.57
C VAL A 91 5.21 26.31 -43.61
N GLN A 92 5.62 27.05 -44.65
CA GLN A 92 6.99 27.55 -44.74
C GLN A 92 7.22 28.77 -43.82
N PRO A 93 8.44 28.95 -43.25
CA PRO A 93 8.73 30.03 -42.30
C PRO A 93 8.44 31.45 -42.82
N ASN A 94 8.64 31.69 -44.11
CA ASN A 94 8.34 32.96 -44.79
C ASN A 94 6.83 33.29 -44.84
N MET A 95 5.96 32.29 -44.67
CA MET A 95 4.50 32.44 -44.73
C MET A 95 3.83 32.48 -43.36
N TYR A 96 4.57 32.37 -42.24
CA TYR A 96 3.96 32.31 -40.90
C TYR A 96 3.03 33.50 -40.61
N SER A 97 3.40 34.70 -41.04
CA SER A 97 2.60 35.91 -40.85
C SER A 97 1.41 36.01 -41.80
N SER A 98 1.52 35.50 -43.03
CA SER A 98 0.53 35.68 -44.11
C SER A 98 -0.38 34.46 -44.34
N HIS A 99 -0.13 33.32 -43.68
CA HIS A 99 -0.88 32.10 -43.92
C HIS A 99 -2.34 32.21 -43.40
N PRO A 100 -3.36 31.86 -44.22
CA PRO A 100 -4.77 32.02 -43.86
C PRO A 100 -5.19 31.22 -42.62
N ASN A 101 -4.59 30.04 -42.42
CA ASN A 101 -4.85 29.15 -41.28
C ASN A 101 -3.78 29.23 -40.17
N ARG A 102 -3.09 30.37 -39.99
CA ARG A 102 -2.03 30.51 -38.98
C ARG A 102 -2.47 30.20 -37.55
N VAL A 103 -3.72 30.52 -37.20
CA VAL A 103 -4.25 30.33 -35.83
C VAL A 103 -4.32 28.85 -35.42
N THR A 104 -4.52 27.93 -36.36
CA THR A 104 -4.63 26.50 -36.08
C THR A 104 -3.34 25.72 -36.36
N LYS A 105 -2.44 26.27 -37.20
CA LYS A 105 -1.19 25.61 -37.62
C LYS A 105 0.05 26.15 -36.93
N CYS A 106 -0.02 27.28 -36.25
CA CYS A 106 1.08 27.90 -35.51
C CYS A 106 0.74 28.01 -34.01
N PRO A 107 1.74 28.21 -33.14
CA PRO A 107 1.50 28.26 -31.71
C PRO A 107 0.74 29.52 -31.31
N THR A 108 0.03 29.46 -30.19
CA THR A 108 -0.60 30.63 -29.60
C THR A 108 0.49 31.60 -29.11
N LEU A 109 0.35 32.88 -29.47
CA LEU A 109 1.29 33.93 -29.08
C LEU A 109 0.78 34.65 -27.81
N PRO A 110 1.68 35.06 -26.89
CA PRO A 110 3.13 34.84 -26.92
C PRO A 110 3.53 33.40 -26.57
N VAL A 111 4.57 32.87 -27.23
CA VAL A 111 5.18 31.59 -26.83
C VAL A 111 6.11 31.85 -25.65
N HIS A 112 5.80 31.27 -24.50
CA HIS A 112 6.62 31.40 -23.30
C HIS A 112 7.95 30.62 -23.42
N PRO A 113 9.01 31.08 -22.75
CA PRO A 113 10.27 30.36 -22.65
C PRO A 113 10.03 28.94 -22.15
N SER A 114 10.68 27.97 -22.79
CA SER A 114 10.51 26.54 -22.53
C SER A 114 11.86 25.84 -22.38
N ALA A 115 11.98 24.99 -21.37
CA ALA A 115 13.15 24.16 -21.13
C ALA A 115 12.88 22.71 -21.55
N SER A 116 13.92 22.01 -21.99
CA SER A 116 13.84 20.57 -22.24
C SER A 116 13.92 19.78 -20.93
N LEU A 117 12.97 18.89 -20.68
CA LEU A 117 13.08 17.92 -19.59
C LEU A 117 14.28 16.97 -19.83
N PRO A 118 15.18 16.77 -18.84
CA PRO A 118 16.38 15.95 -19.02
C PRO A 118 16.10 14.49 -19.41
N VAL A 119 14.92 13.97 -19.06
CA VAL A 119 14.56 12.55 -19.23
C VAL A 119 13.58 12.30 -20.38
N PHE A 120 12.73 13.28 -20.74
CA PHE A 120 11.55 13.05 -21.60
C PHE A 120 11.55 13.81 -22.92
N HIS A 121 12.66 14.46 -23.32
CA HIS A 121 12.79 15.22 -24.57
C HIS A 121 11.55 16.05 -24.96
N ARG A 122 10.94 16.73 -23.99
CA ARG A 122 9.75 17.57 -24.20
C ARG A 122 10.07 19.01 -23.83
N CYS A 123 9.60 19.94 -24.65
CA CYS A 123 9.65 21.37 -24.35
C CYS A 123 8.52 21.71 -23.38
N ILE A 124 8.87 22.18 -22.19
CA ILE A 124 7.94 22.58 -21.14
C ILE A 124 8.12 24.07 -20.82
N PRO A 125 7.05 24.88 -20.81
CA PRO A 125 7.11 26.26 -20.37
C PRO A 125 7.75 26.39 -18.98
N VAL A 126 8.66 27.35 -18.83
CA VAL A 126 9.31 27.66 -17.55
C VAL A 126 8.33 28.29 -16.56
N ASP A 127 7.33 29.03 -17.07
CA ASP A 127 6.25 29.56 -16.25
C ASP A 127 5.22 28.46 -15.91
N ILE A 128 5.08 28.20 -14.61
CA ILE A 128 4.22 27.17 -14.03
C ILE A 128 2.73 27.56 -14.15
N SER A 129 2.42 28.83 -14.46
CA SER A 129 1.05 29.35 -14.62
C SER A 129 0.21 28.55 -15.63
N CYS A 130 0.83 28.04 -16.69
CA CYS A 130 0.19 27.20 -17.71
C CYS A 130 -0.25 25.83 -17.17
N TYR A 131 0.60 25.20 -16.34
CA TYR A 131 0.27 23.95 -15.65
C TYR A 131 -0.63 24.17 -14.46
N ALA A 132 -0.77 25.41 -13.96
CA ALA A 132 -1.67 25.69 -12.85
C ALA A 132 -3.10 25.23 -13.17
N LYS A 133 -3.59 25.33 -14.42
CA LYS A 133 -4.90 24.79 -14.82
C LYS A 133 -4.97 23.26 -14.87
N PHE A 134 -3.89 22.59 -15.29
CA PHE A 134 -3.81 21.12 -15.25
C PHE A 134 -3.69 20.59 -13.83
N ALA A 135 -2.85 21.26 -13.04
CA ALA A 135 -2.70 21.06 -11.61
C ALA A 135 -4.07 21.28 -10.98
N GLU A 136 -4.75 22.40 -11.20
CA GLU A 136 -6.10 22.71 -10.74
C GLU A 136 -7.16 21.74 -11.25
N ALA A 137 -7.01 21.11 -12.42
CA ALA A 137 -7.92 20.10 -12.98
C ALA A 137 -7.71 18.69 -12.40
N PHE A 138 -6.45 18.26 -12.30
CA PHE A 138 -6.05 17.02 -11.60
C PHE A 138 -6.33 17.15 -10.11
N ILE A 139 -6.08 18.34 -9.58
CA ILE A 139 -6.46 18.78 -8.25
C ILE A 139 -7.97 18.74 -8.19
N THR A 140 -8.82 19.46 -8.94
CA THR A 140 -10.31 19.38 -8.86
C THR A 140 -10.87 17.97 -9.03
N PHE A 141 -10.26 17.10 -9.82
CA PHE A 141 -10.62 15.67 -9.85
C PHE A 141 -10.24 14.91 -8.56
N VAL A 142 -9.15 15.29 -7.90
CA VAL A 142 -8.75 14.90 -6.53
C VAL A 142 -9.40 15.83 -5.46
N SER A 143 -10.03 16.93 -5.86
CA SER A 143 -10.36 18.16 -5.14
C SER A 143 -11.82 18.49 -5.38
N ASP A 144 -12.67 17.53 -5.03
CA ASP A 144 -13.72 17.90 -4.08
C ASP A 144 -13.16 18.13 -2.66
N ASN A 145 -11.88 17.83 -2.41
CA ASN A 145 -11.21 18.05 -1.13
C ASN A 145 -10.00 18.99 -1.22
N SER A 146 -10.20 20.23 -0.74
CA SER A 146 -9.16 21.18 -0.29
C SER A 146 -8.11 20.56 0.67
N VAL A 147 -8.40 19.36 1.18
CA VAL A 147 -7.55 18.51 2.00
C VAL A 147 -6.25 18.14 1.29
N VAL A 148 -6.24 17.78 0.00
CA VAL A 148 -5.01 17.25 -0.65
C VAL A 148 -3.93 18.32 -0.83
N HIS A 149 -4.31 19.54 -1.19
CA HIS A 149 -3.37 20.67 -1.19
C HIS A 149 -2.79 20.92 0.20
N ARG A 150 -3.64 20.86 1.23
CA ARG A 150 -3.22 20.99 2.64
C ARG A 150 -2.32 19.82 3.07
N VAL A 151 -2.53 18.59 2.55
CA VAL A 151 -1.63 17.44 2.77
C VAL A 151 -0.24 17.76 2.23
N ILE A 152 -0.16 18.10 0.94
CA ILE A 152 1.13 18.25 0.25
C ILE A 152 1.92 19.40 0.88
N ALA A 153 1.29 20.54 1.12
CA ALA A 153 1.91 21.67 1.80
C ALA A 153 2.38 21.29 3.22
N GLY A 154 1.52 20.63 4.01
CA GLY A 154 1.87 20.18 5.36
C GLY A 154 3.02 19.19 5.42
N VAL A 155 3.09 18.26 4.45
CA VAL A 155 4.19 17.27 4.33
C VAL A 155 5.49 17.96 3.94
N MET A 156 5.47 18.88 2.97
CA MET A 156 6.67 19.58 2.52
C MET A 156 7.28 20.46 3.61
N THR A 157 6.45 21.15 4.39
CA THR A 157 6.91 21.98 5.51
C THR A 157 7.43 21.15 6.68
N SER A 158 6.78 20.01 6.97
CA SER A 158 7.09 19.19 8.16
C SER A 158 7.98 17.96 7.86
N LYS A 159 8.61 17.90 6.69
CA LYS A 159 9.31 16.70 6.20
C LYS A 159 10.36 16.16 7.18
N ASP A 160 11.11 17.02 7.85
CA ASP A 160 12.21 16.61 8.73
C ASP A 160 11.65 16.03 10.04
N ILE A 161 10.56 16.61 10.55
CA ILE A 161 9.83 16.10 11.71
C ILE A 161 9.16 14.77 11.38
N ILE A 162 8.50 14.66 10.22
CA ILE A 162 7.89 13.41 9.74
C ILE A 162 8.95 12.31 9.64
N MET A 163 10.09 12.58 9.03
CA MET A 163 11.19 11.60 8.93
C MET A 163 11.70 11.16 10.30
N SER A 164 11.84 12.08 11.25
CA SER A 164 12.23 11.76 12.63
C SER A 164 11.19 10.88 13.34
N LEU A 165 9.90 11.17 13.19
CA LEU A 165 8.81 10.38 13.77
C LEU A 165 8.68 9.00 13.13
N CYS A 166 8.92 8.89 11.81
CA CYS A 166 8.99 7.62 11.11
C CYS A 166 10.13 6.75 11.63
N LEU A 167 11.31 7.34 11.87
CA LEU A 167 12.44 6.63 12.48
C LEU A 167 12.13 6.21 13.92
N LEU A 168 11.48 7.08 14.70
CA LEU A 168 11.01 6.76 16.05
C LEU A 168 10.07 5.56 16.04
N ALA A 169 9.09 5.52 15.13
CA ALA A 169 8.16 4.40 15.01
C ALA A 169 8.88 3.08 14.68
N LEU A 170 9.90 3.12 13.83
CA LEU A 170 10.76 1.97 13.54
C LEU A 170 11.50 1.49 14.78
N VAL A 171 12.15 2.40 15.50
CA VAL A 171 12.89 2.09 16.73
C VAL A 171 11.96 1.53 17.80
N LEU A 172 10.80 2.13 18.03
CA LEU A 172 9.79 1.64 18.97
C LEU A 172 9.28 0.24 18.59
N SER A 173 9.11 -0.04 17.29
CA SER A 173 8.71 -1.38 16.81
C SER A 173 9.78 -2.43 17.08
N LEU A 174 11.06 -2.10 16.86
CA LEU A 174 12.19 -2.97 17.18
C LEU A 174 12.32 -3.19 18.70
N ILE A 175 12.17 -2.12 19.50
CA ILE A 175 12.18 -2.20 20.97
C ILE A 175 11.05 -3.12 21.43
N LEU A 176 9.82 -2.94 20.95
CA LEU A 176 8.70 -3.79 21.36
C LEU A 176 8.95 -5.26 21.00
N MET A 177 9.46 -5.53 19.79
CA MET A 177 9.84 -6.88 19.39
C MET A 177 10.91 -7.48 20.30
N VAL A 178 11.85 -6.68 20.82
CA VAL A 178 12.87 -7.12 21.79
C VAL A 178 12.27 -7.31 23.19
N VAL A 179 11.42 -6.39 23.65
CA VAL A 179 10.76 -6.46 24.97
C VAL A 179 9.87 -7.69 25.09
N ILE A 180 9.15 -8.05 24.02
CA ILE A 180 8.36 -9.30 23.96
C ILE A 180 9.25 -10.52 24.27
N ARG A 181 10.55 -10.50 23.94
CA ARG A 181 11.47 -11.62 24.20
C ARG A 181 11.78 -11.80 25.68
N TYR A 182 12.06 -10.71 26.37
CA TYR A 182 12.59 -10.79 27.73
C TYR A 182 11.50 -10.86 28.80
N ILE A 183 10.37 -10.21 28.56
CA ILE A 183 9.35 -10.03 29.61
C ILE A 183 7.94 -10.26 29.07
N SER A 184 7.72 -11.27 28.22
CA SER A 184 6.41 -11.59 27.63
C SER A 184 5.27 -11.68 28.67
N VAL A 185 5.56 -12.26 29.84
CA VAL A 185 4.59 -12.38 30.94
C VAL A 185 4.16 -10.99 31.43
N VAL A 186 5.11 -10.16 31.87
CA VAL A 186 4.81 -8.83 32.44
C VAL A 186 4.27 -7.91 31.35
N LEU A 187 4.78 -8.00 30.12
CA LEU A 187 4.32 -7.20 28.99
C LEU A 187 2.84 -7.41 28.71
N VAL A 188 2.35 -8.67 28.68
CA VAL A 188 0.93 -8.95 28.48
C VAL A 188 0.09 -8.29 29.57
N TRP A 189 0.50 -8.39 30.83
CA TRP A 189 -0.21 -7.75 31.95
C TRP A 189 -0.16 -6.22 31.88
N ILE A 190 0.99 -5.62 31.55
CA ILE A 190 1.15 -4.17 31.39
C ILE A 190 0.29 -3.66 30.24
N LEU A 191 0.38 -4.26 29.04
CA LEU A 191 -0.42 -3.87 27.88
C LEU A 191 -1.91 -3.95 28.20
N THR A 192 -2.31 -5.04 28.86
CA THR A 192 -3.68 -5.26 29.30
C THR A 192 -4.12 -4.20 30.30
N ALA A 193 -3.31 -3.90 31.32
CA ALA A 193 -3.61 -2.92 32.35
C ALA A 193 -3.68 -1.49 31.76
N VAL A 194 -2.70 -1.10 30.94
CA VAL A 194 -2.65 0.21 30.27
C VAL A 194 -3.90 0.42 29.41
N VAL A 195 -4.33 -0.60 28.68
CA VAL A 195 -5.49 -0.49 27.79
C VAL A 195 -6.79 -0.43 28.59
N VAL A 196 -6.94 -1.23 29.65
CA VAL A 196 -8.11 -1.14 30.54
C VAL A 196 -8.18 0.24 31.21
N VAL A 197 -7.09 0.67 31.84
CA VAL A 197 -7.03 1.97 32.53
C VAL A 197 -7.23 3.11 31.56
N GLY A 198 -6.59 3.07 30.39
CA GLY A 198 -6.73 4.06 29.33
C GLY A 198 -8.13 4.12 28.75
N SER A 199 -8.80 2.98 28.56
CA SER A 199 -10.17 2.92 28.03
C SER A 199 -11.19 3.44 29.05
N ILE A 200 -11.06 3.05 30.31
CA ILE A 200 -11.93 3.53 31.41
C ILE A 200 -11.69 5.03 31.63
N GLY A 201 -10.42 5.45 31.72
CA GLY A 201 -10.03 6.84 31.92
C GLY A 201 -10.45 7.73 30.75
N GLY A 202 -10.19 7.32 29.51
CA GLY A 202 -10.59 8.05 28.30
C GLY A 202 -12.11 8.19 28.19
N THR A 203 -12.86 7.12 28.47
CA THR A 203 -14.34 7.18 28.50
C THR A 203 -14.83 8.13 29.60
N GLY A 204 -14.22 8.09 30.79
CA GLY A 204 -14.52 9.01 31.90
C GLY A 204 -14.26 10.47 31.55
N ILE A 205 -13.12 10.77 30.91
CA ILE A 205 -12.77 12.12 30.45
C ILE A 205 -13.75 12.61 29.38
N LEU A 206 -14.13 11.77 28.42
CA LEU A 206 -15.09 12.15 27.37
C LEU A 206 -16.47 12.48 27.95
N TRP A 207 -16.96 11.69 28.91
CA TRP A 207 -18.21 11.98 29.63
C TRP A 207 -18.10 13.26 30.47
N TRP A 208 -16.97 13.48 31.13
CA TRP A 208 -16.73 14.71 31.89
C TRP A 208 -16.72 15.95 30.98
N LEU A 209 -15.99 15.90 29.85
CA LEU A 209 -15.98 16.96 28.84
C LEU A 209 -17.38 17.23 28.27
N TYR A 210 -18.17 16.19 28.01
CA TYR A 210 -19.55 16.36 27.56
C TYR A 210 -20.41 17.12 28.59
N VAL A 211 -20.31 16.75 29.87
CA VAL A 211 -21.07 17.41 30.95
C VAL A 211 -20.61 18.86 31.14
N ASP A 212 -19.30 19.11 31.11
CA ASP A 212 -18.73 20.45 31.23
C ASP A 212 -19.17 21.36 30.06
N HIS A 213 -19.05 20.86 28.83
CA HIS A 213 -19.46 21.61 27.64
C HIS A 213 -20.98 21.84 27.62
N SER A 214 -21.79 20.88 28.08
CA SER A 214 -23.25 21.02 28.23
C SER A 214 -23.64 22.12 29.21
N LYS A 215 -22.89 22.28 30.32
CA LYS A 215 -23.09 23.40 31.26
C LYS A 215 -22.70 24.75 30.65
N SER A 216 -21.61 24.80 29.88
CA SER A 216 -21.13 26.04 29.23
C SER A 216 -22.07 26.57 28.14
N VAL A 217 -22.74 25.68 27.39
CA VAL A 217 -23.68 26.03 26.31
C VAL A 217 -24.96 26.70 26.85
N ASN A 218 -25.29 26.49 28.12
CA ASN A 218 -26.41 27.17 28.79
C ASN A 218 -26.08 28.59 29.25
N ALA A 219 -24.82 29.03 29.15
CA ALA A 219 -24.44 30.43 29.34
C ALA A 219 -24.60 31.19 28.01
N SER A 220 -24.99 32.46 28.08
CA SER A 220 -25.40 33.30 26.94
C SER A 220 -24.31 33.45 25.86
N LEU A 221 -24.38 32.64 24.81
CA LEU A 221 -23.51 32.66 23.61
C LEU A 221 -24.23 33.30 22.42
N THR A 222 -23.47 33.86 21.48
CA THR A 222 -24.03 34.41 20.23
C THR A 222 -24.54 33.29 19.30
N ALA A 223 -25.42 33.59 18.34
CA ALA A 223 -26.10 32.57 17.52
C ALA A 223 -25.15 31.68 16.70
N LEU A 224 -24.04 32.22 16.19
CA LEU A 224 -23.04 31.46 15.43
C LEU A 224 -22.22 30.55 16.35
N GLU A 225 -21.84 31.05 17.52
CA GLU A 225 -21.10 30.27 18.54
C GLU A 225 -21.98 29.15 19.12
N LEU A 226 -23.29 29.38 19.22
CA LEU A 226 -24.27 28.40 19.71
C LEU A 226 -24.42 27.21 18.75
N GLU A 227 -24.47 27.44 17.42
CA GLU A 227 -24.52 26.34 16.43
C GLU A 227 -23.25 25.49 16.47
N VAL A 228 -22.07 26.12 16.50
CA VAL A 228 -20.78 25.42 16.63
C VAL A 228 -20.70 24.64 17.94
N ALA A 229 -21.14 25.24 19.06
CA ALA A 229 -21.10 24.58 20.36
C ALA A 229 -22.08 23.39 20.46
N LYS A 230 -23.27 23.48 19.82
CA LYS A 230 -24.22 22.37 19.71
C LYS A 230 -23.65 21.22 18.87
N ASP A 231 -22.97 21.51 17.78
CA ASP A 231 -22.37 20.47 16.94
C ASP A 231 -21.19 19.79 17.63
N ASN A 232 -20.35 20.55 18.35
CA ASN A 232 -19.31 20.01 19.21
C ASN A 232 -19.89 19.14 20.34
N GLN A 233 -21.00 19.55 20.95
CA GLN A 233 -21.70 18.77 21.98
C GLN A 233 -22.25 17.45 21.41
N LYS A 234 -22.85 17.46 20.22
CA LYS A 234 -23.31 16.24 19.53
C LYS A 234 -22.12 15.32 19.21
N ALA A 235 -21.00 15.87 18.74
CA ALA A 235 -19.81 15.09 18.45
C ALA A 235 -19.23 14.43 19.72
N LEU A 236 -19.12 15.18 20.83
CA LEU A 236 -18.66 14.66 22.12
C LEU A 236 -19.59 13.55 22.64
N LEU A 237 -20.91 13.70 22.50
CA LEU A 237 -21.87 12.66 22.88
C LEU A 237 -21.67 11.38 22.05
N ILE A 238 -21.50 11.51 20.73
CA ILE A 238 -21.23 10.37 19.83
C ILE A 238 -19.93 9.67 20.23
N TYR A 239 -18.86 10.43 20.47
CA TYR A 239 -17.56 9.86 20.90
C TYR A 239 -17.65 9.19 22.27
N ALA A 240 -18.37 9.77 23.24
CA ALA A 240 -18.55 9.18 24.57
C ALA A 240 -19.33 7.86 24.54
N ILE A 241 -20.42 7.80 23.74
CA ILE A 241 -21.19 6.56 23.55
C ILE A 241 -20.33 5.49 22.86
N ALA A 242 -19.62 5.86 21.79
CA ALA A 242 -18.74 4.95 21.07
C ALA A 242 -17.61 4.39 21.97
N ALA A 243 -16.98 5.25 22.77
CA ALA A 243 -15.94 4.86 23.73
C ALA A 243 -16.49 3.92 24.83
N THR A 244 -17.73 4.15 25.28
CA THR A 244 -18.41 3.28 26.26
C THR A 244 -18.66 1.89 25.68
N VAL A 245 -19.20 1.80 24.46
CA VAL A 245 -19.44 0.52 23.76
C VAL A 245 -18.13 -0.23 23.56
N PHE A 246 -17.09 0.46 23.09
CA PHE A 246 -15.76 -0.12 22.93
C PHE A 246 -15.19 -0.66 24.25
N THR A 247 -15.29 0.12 25.34
CA THR A 247 -14.80 -0.29 26.67
C THR A 247 -15.53 -1.53 27.17
N VAL A 248 -16.86 -1.60 27.02
CA VAL A 248 -17.65 -2.79 27.44
C VAL A 248 -17.24 -4.02 26.64
N ILE A 249 -17.11 -3.91 25.31
CA ILE A 249 -16.67 -5.02 24.46
C ILE A 249 -15.27 -5.49 24.88
N LEU A 250 -14.34 -4.57 25.10
CA LEU A 250 -12.98 -4.88 25.50
C LEU A 250 -12.92 -5.63 26.84
N LEU A 251 -13.69 -5.18 27.83
CA LEU A 251 -13.76 -5.84 29.15
C LEU A 251 -14.39 -7.24 29.05
N LEU A 252 -15.43 -7.40 28.24
CA LEU A 252 -16.05 -8.71 27.99
C LEU A 252 -15.05 -9.67 27.33
N LEU A 253 -14.36 -9.23 26.28
CA LEU A 253 -13.32 -10.02 25.63
C LEU A 253 -12.24 -10.46 26.62
N MET A 254 -11.74 -9.54 27.45
CA MET A 254 -10.75 -9.88 28.48
C MET A 254 -11.27 -10.88 29.52
N PHE A 255 -12.52 -10.74 29.95
CA PHE A 255 -13.12 -11.65 30.93
C PHE A 255 -13.23 -13.08 30.38
N PHE A 256 -13.75 -13.24 29.16
CA PHE A 256 -13.85 -14.56 28.52
C PHE A 256 -12.48 -15.18 28.24
N MET A 257 -11.51 -14.35 27.87
CA MET A 257 -10.18 -14.82 27.48
C MET A 257 -9.24 -15.10 28.65
N ARG A 258 -9.58 -14.70 29.88
CA ARG A 258 -8.73 -14.83 31.08
C ARG A 258 -8.14 -16.23 31.25
N LYS A 259 -8.93 -17.29 31.01
CA LYS A 259 -8.48 -18.68 31.17
C LYS A 259 -7.45 -19.11 30.12
N ARG A 260 -7.40 -18.46 28.96
CA ARG A 260 -6.51 -18.79 27.84
C ARG A 260 -5.22 -17.96 27.83
N VAL A 261 -5.21 -16.81 28.50
CA VAL A 261 -4.05 -15.89 28.58
C VAL A 261 -2.78 -16.59 29.08
N ALA A 262 -2.87 -17.49 30.07
CA ALA A 262 -1.70 -18.18 30.62
C ALA A 262 -0.95 -19.02 29.56
N LEU A 263 -1.70 -19.59 28.61
CA LEU A 263 -1.16 -20.39 27.52
C LEU A 263 -0.53 -19.52 26.43
N THR A 264 -1.24 -18.47 26.00
CA THR A 264 -0.69 -17.51 25.03
C THR A 264 0.59 -16.86 25.56
N ILE A 265 0.66 -16.54 26.86
CA ILE A 265 1.89 -16.06 27.50
C ILE A 265 3.03 -17.07 27.39
N ALA A 266 2.74 -18.38 27.57
CA ALA A 266 3.74 -19.42 27.45
C ALA A 266 4.28 -19.51 26.00
N LEU A 267 3.38 -19.50 25.01
CA LEU A 267 3.75 -19.47 23.60
C LEU A 267 4.58 -18.24 23.26
N PHE A 268 4.23 -17.06 23.78
CA PHE A 268 4.97 -15.82 23.55
C PHE A 268 6.35 -15.86 24.20
N HIS A 269 6.47 -16.47 25.38
CA HIS A 269 7.78 -16.69 26.02
C HIS A 269 8.68 -17.59 25.18
N VAL A 270 8.14 -18.71 24.68
CA VAL A 270 8.91 -19.64 23.82
C VAL A 270 9.24 -18.99 22.48
N ALA A 271 8.30 -18.28 21.85
CA ALA A 271 8.57 -17.48 20.66
C ALA A 271 9.69 -16.47 20.91
N GLY A 272 9.71 -15.82 22.07
CA GLY A 272 10.79 -14.95 22.51
C GLY A 272 12.17 -15.62 22.48
N LYS A 273 12.27 -16.87 22.96
CA LYS A 273 13.51 -17.67 22.88
C LYS A 273 13.89 -18.00 21.44
N VAL A 274 12.92 -18.27 20.56
CA VAL A 274 13.22 -18.50 19.13
C VAL A 274 13.93 -17.29 18.52
N PHE A 275 13.49 -16.06 18.83
CA PHE A 275 14.17 -14.86 18.34
C PHE A 275 15.58 -14.63 18.92
N THR A 276 15.89 -15.18 20.10
CA THR A 276 17.26 -15.10 20.65
C THR A 276 18.20 -16.06 19.95
N HIS A 277 17.73 -17.26 19.59
CA HIS A 277 18.53 -18.23 18.84
C HIS A 277 18.55 -17.96 17.33
N LEU A 278 17.52 -17.31 16.79
CA LEU A 278 17.38 -16.97 15.37
C LEU A 278 17.29 -15.44 15.17
N PRO A 279 18.34 -14.67 15.45
CA PRO A 279 18.30 -13.20 15.39
C PRO A 279 17.98 -12.66 13.98
N LEU A 280 18.31 -13.41 12.92
CA LEU A 280 18.01 -13.05 11.54
C LEU A 280 16.49 -12.96 11.25
N LEU A 281 15.62 -13.58 12.07
CA LEU A 281 14.17 -13.41 11.95
C LEU A 281 13.73 -11.95 12.07
N ALA A 282 14.42 -11.17 12.90
CA ALA A 282 14.15 -9.74 13.08
C ALA A 282 14.43 -8.91 11.81
N LEU A 283 15.29 -9.41 10.91
CA LEU A 283 15.64 -8.75 9.66
C LEU A 283 14.70 -9.12 8.51
N GLN A 284 13.86 -10.15 8.68
CA GLN A 284 12.95 -10.64 7.65
C GLN A 284 12.00 -9.55 7.09
N PRO A 285 11.37 -8.67 7.89
CA PRO A 285 10.49 -7.62 7.37
C PRO A 285 11.18 -6.70 6.37
N PHE A 286 12.46 -6.36 6.62
CA PHE A 286 13.22 -5.47 5.74
C PHE A 286 13.48 -6.12 4.39
N TRP A 287 13.80 -7.41 4.38
CA TRP A 287 14.01 -8.16 3.13
C TRP A 287 12.72 -8.28 2.31
N THR A 288 11.60 -8.59 2.95
CA THR A 288 10.29 -8.65 2.28
C THR A 288 9.89 -7.28 1.74
N PHE A 289 10.07 -6.22 2.53
CA PHE A 289 9.76 -4.86 2.11
C PHE A 289 10.61 -4.42 0.91
N LEU A 290 11.91 -4.70 0.94
CA LEU A 290 12.81 -4.44 -0.18
C LEU A 290 12.35 -5.19 -1.45
N THR A 291 11.99 -6.46 -1.32
CA THR A 291 11.50 -7.29 -2.43
C THR A 291 10.18 -6.75 -3.01
N LEU A 292 9.23 -6.38 -2.15
CA LEU A 292 7.97 -5.75 -2.56
C LEU A 292 8.24 -4.41 -3.26
N MET A 293 9.10 -3.55 -2.71
CA MET A 293 9.44 -2.27 -3.33
C MET A 293 10.05 -2.43 -4.72
N LEU A 294 11.02 -3.35 -4.89
CA LEU A 294 11.60 -3.65 -6.19
C LEU A 294 10.54 -4.17 -7.18
N PHE A 295 9.64 -5.04 -6.72
CA PHE A 295 8.54 -5.52 -7.53
C PHE A 295 7.58 -4.39 -7.94
N TRP A 296 7.23 -3.47 -7.04
CA TRP A 296 6.35 -2.35 -7.33
C TRP A 296 6.97 -1.39 -8.35
N VAL A 297 8.27 -1.09 -8.23
CA VAL A 297 9.01 -0.29 -9.22
C VAL A 297 8.99 -0.97 -10.59
N TYR A 298 9.27 -2.27 -10.65
CA TYR A 298 9.19 -3.06 -11.87
C TYR A 298 7.77 -3.04 -12.46
N TRP A 299 6.76 -3.28 -11.63
CA TRP A 299 5.35 -3.32 -12.05
C TRP A 299 4.87 -1.98 -12.61
N ILE A 300 5.20 -0.86 -11.96
CA ILE A 300 4.90 0.50 -12.43
C ILE A 300 5.61 0.75 -13.77
N THR A 301 6.88 0.35 -13.89
CA THR A 301 7.65 0.52 -15.13
C THR A 301 7.00 -0.22 -16.29
N VAL A 302 6.58 -1.48 -16.08
CA VAL A 302 5.86 -2.27 -17.09
C VAL A 302 4.49 -1.66 -17.40
N LEU A 303 3.77 -1.14 -16.40
CA LEU A 303 2.49 -0.48 -16.61
C LEU A 303 2.64 0.77 -17.50
N LEU A 304 3.68 1.58 -17.27
CA LEU A 304 3.99 2.75 -18.09
C LEU A 304 4.31 2.34 -19.53
N PHE A 305 5.11 1.29 -19.72
CA PHE A 305 5.40 0.78 -21.06
C PHE A 305 4.16 0.24 -21.75
N LEU A 306 3.31 -0.50 -21.04
CA LEU A 306 2.05 -1.00 -21.57
C LEU A 306 1.16 0.16 -22.01
N GLY A 307 0.98 1.18 -21.16
CA GLY A 307 0.25 2.42 -21.46
C GLY A 307 0.72 3.14 -22.72
N SER A 308 2.01 3.02 -23.05
CA SER A 308 2.61 3.64 -24.23
C SER A 308 2.59 2.79 -25.51
N ALA A 309 2.15 1.53 -25.45
CA ALA A 309 2.31 0.56 -26.54
C ALA A 309 1.14 0.49 -27.54
N GLY A 310 0.29 1.53 -27.60
CA GLY A 310 -0.84 1.59 -28.53
C GLY A 310 -0.43 1.56 -30.01
N SER A 311 -1.38 1.28 -30.90
CA SER A 311 -1.21 1.39 -32.35
C SER A 311 -1.68 2.77 -32.85
N PRO A 312 -1.02 3.37 -33.85
CA PRO A 312 -1.44 4.64 -34.41
C PRO A 312 -2.73 4.46 -35.24
N VAL A 313 -3.78 5.21 -34.90
CA VAL A 313 -5.07 5.24 -35.59
C VAL A 313 -5.41 6.68 -35.95
N GLN A 314 -5.86 6.93 -37.16
CA GLN A 314 -6.30 8.26 -37.57
C GLN A 314 -7.63 8.63 -36.90
N ASN A 315 -7.71 9.83 -36.33
CA ASN A 315 -8.96 10.37 -35.80
C ASN A 315 -9.74 11.06 -36.94
N ASN A 316 -10.94 10.54 -37.25
CA ASN A 316 -11.79 11.05 -38.31
C ASN A 316 -12.25 12.52 -38.12
N GLN A 317 -12.23 13.05 -36.90
CA GLN A 317 -12.64 14.43 -36.61
C GLN A 317 -11.52 15.45 -36.79
N THR A 318 -10.28 15.07 -36.48
CA THR A 318 -9.13 16.00 -36.46
C THR A 318 -8.11 15.71 -37.57
N GLY A 319 -8.17 14.54 -38.21
CA GLY A 319 -7.18 14.08 -39.17
C GLY A 319 -5.82 13.69 -38.55
N LEU A 320 -5.68 13.79 -37.22
CA LEU A 320 -4.45 13.52 -36.47
C LEU A 320 -4.34 12.06 -36.03
N VAL A 321 -3.13 11.63 -35.65
CA VAL A 321 -2.86 10.29 -35.12
C VAL A 321 -3.15 10.22 -33.64
N GLU A 322 -3.99 9.27 -33.25
CA GLU A 322 -4.18 8.86 -31.87
C GLU A 322 -3.70 7.43 -31.67
N PHE A 323 -2.94 7.19 -30.59
CA PHE A 323 -2.55 5.85 -30.21
C PHE A 323 -3.68 5.20 -29.42
N LYS A 324 -4.27 4.14 -29.96
CA LYS A 324 -5.31 3.35 -29.29
C LYS A 324 -4.73 2.00 -28.87
N MET A 325 -5.10 1.56 -27.67
CA MET A 325 -4.86 0.18 -27.26
C MET A 325 -5.96 -0.68 -27.85
N ASP A 326 -5.65 -1.48 -28.86
CA ASP A 326 -6.60 -2.41 -29.47
C ASP A 326 -6.06 -3.85 -29.41
N GLY A 327 -6.97 -4.83 -29.34
CA GLY A 327 -6.65 -6.25 -29.39
C GLY A 327 -5.99 -6.82 -28.13
N PRO A 328 -4.99 -7.71 -28.24
CA PRO A 328 -4.37 -8.43 -27.11
C PRO A 328 -3.84 -7.53 -25.99
N LEU A 329 -3.45 -6.30 -26.31
CA LEU A 329 -2.88 -5.35 -25.37
C LEU A 329 -3.86 -4.93 -24.27
N GLN A 330 -5.17 -4.89 -24.57
CA GLN A 330 -6.20 -4.58 -23.57
C GLN A 330 -6.28 -5.67 -22.49
N TYR A 331 -6.17 -6.94 -22.88
CA TYR A 331 -6.17 -8.06 -21.94
C TYR A 331 -4.91 -8.09 -21.07
N MET A 332 -3.78 -7.63 -21.61
CA MET A 332 -2.53 -7.53 -20.85
C MET A 332 -2.62 -6.54 -19.69
N VAL A 333 -3.45 -5.50 -19.77
CA VAL A 333 -3.68 -4.56 -18.66
C VAL A 333 -4.32 -5.29 -17.47
N TRP A 334 -5.35 -6.10 -17.73
CA TRP A 334 -6.01 -6.91 -16.71
C TRP A 334 -5.11 -8.01 -16.17
N TYR A 335 -4.37 -8.70 -17.04
CA TYR A 335 -3.36 -9.67 -16.61
C TYR A 335 -2.31 -9.03 -15.69
N HIS A 336 -1.81 -7.85 -16.03
CA HIS A 336 -0.83 -7.11 -15.22
C HIS A 336 -1.41 -6.68 -13.87
N ALA A 337 -2.68 -6.24 -13.83
CA ALA A 337 -3.38 -5.90 -12.60
C ALA A 337 -3.59 -7.13 -11.68
N VAL A 338 -4.00 -8.27 -12.23
CA VAL A 338 -4.10 -9.54 -11.48
C VAL A 338 -2.71 -9.98 -10.98
N GLY A 339 -1.68 -9.80 -11.80
CA GLY A 339 -0.30 -10.07 -11.45
C GLY A 339 0.21 -9.25 -10.25
N LEU A 340 -0.27 -8.01 -10.06
CA LEU A 340 0.07 -7.18 -8.90
C LEU A 340 -0.30 -7.87 -7.59
N ILE A 341 -1.55 -8.36 -7.52
CA ILE A 341 -2.11 -9.01 -6.33
C ILE A 341 -1.41 -10.34 -6.12
N TRP A 342 -1.37 -11.18 -7.16
CA TRP A 342 -0.84 -12.54 -7.04
C TRP A 342 0.64 -12.57 -6.66
N ILE A 343 1.47 -11.72 -7.27
CA ILE A 343 2.91 -11.68 -6.97
C ILE A 343 3.16 -11.09 -5.58
N SER A 344 2.35 -10.12 -5.14
CA SER A 344 2.44 -9.59 -3.76
C SER A 344 2.13 -10.67 -2.73
N GLU A 345 1.04 -11.43 -2.93
CA GLU A 345 0.68 -12.59 -2.10
C GLU A 345 1.77 -13.67 -2.13
N PHE A 346 2.37 -13.92 -3.29
CA PHE A 346 3.48 -14.85 -3.42
C PHE A 346 4.73 -14.42 -2.63
N ILE A 347 5.08 -13.13 -2.64
CA ILE A 347 6.22 -12.61 -1.85
C ILE A 347 5.94 -12.75 -0.35
N LEU A 348 4.72 -12.45 0.11
CA LEU A 348 4.31 -12.62 1.51
C LEU A 348 4.29 -14.10 1.93
N ALA A 349 3.83 -14.99 1.05
CA ALA A 349 3.83 -16.43 1.30
C ALA A 349 5.26 -17.02 1.34
N CYS A 350 6.18 -16.48 0.53
CA CYS A 350 7.61 -16.82 0.62
C CYS A 350 8.19 -16.45 2.00
N GLN A 351 7.81 -15.31 2.57
CA GLN A 351 8.18 -14.94 3.94
C GLN A 351 7.62 -15.94 4.95
N GLN A 352 6.33 -16.29 4.86
CA GLN A 352 5.70 -17.26 5.77
C GLN A 352 6.40 -18.62 5.74
N MET A 353 6.65 -19.17 4.54
CA MET A 353 7.34 -20.45 4.39
C MET A 353 8.80 -20.39 4.88
N THR A 354 9.49 -19.27 4.65
CA THR A 354 10.88 -19.07 5.13
C THR A 354 10.94 -19.10 6.66
N VAL A 355 10.07 -18.32 7.32
CA VAL A 355 9.99 -18.28 8.78
C VAL A 355 9.58 -19.64 9.33
N ALA A 356 8.54 -20.26 8.77
CA ALA A 356 8.07 -21.58 9.18
C ALA A 356 9.18 -22.63 9.09
N GLY A 357 9.92 -22.68 7.98
CA GLY A 357 11.02 -23.62 7.82
C GLY A 357 12.16 -23.42 8.83
N ALA A 358 12.50 -22.17 9.17
CA ALA A 358 13.53 -21.89 10.17
C ALA A 358 13.09 -22.26 11.59
N VAL A 359 11.84 -21.92 11.96
CA VAL A 359 11.28 -22.22 13.29
C VAL A 359 11.06 -23.72 13.47
N VAL A 360 10.56 -24.43 12.45
CA VAL A 360 10.41 -25.89 12.46
C VAL A 360 11.77 -26.58 12.63
N THR A 361 12.79 -26.13 11.88
CA THR A 361 14.15 -26.65 12.04
C THR A 361 14.68 -26.41 13.45
N TYR A 362 14.45 -25.23 14.04
CA TYR A 362 14.84 -24.97 15.43
C TYR A 362 14.08 -25.87 16.42
N TYR A 363 12.75 -26.00 16.27
CA TYR A 363 11.90 -26.73 17.20
C TYR A 363 12.24 -28.24 17.27
N PHE A 364 12.45 -28.88 16.13
CA PHE A 364 12.68 -30.33 16.06
C PHE A 364 14.16 -30.74 16.11
N THR A 365 15.11 -29.79 16.27
CA THR A 365 16.54 -30.11 16.40
C THR A 365 16.92 -30.23 17.88
N ARG A 366 17.33 -31.43 18.32
CA ARG A 366 17.65 -31.71 19.73
C ARG A 366 19.01 -31.18 20.19
N SER A 367 20.00 -31.14 19.30
CA SER A 367 21.37 -30.71 19.62
C SER A 367 21.74 -29.45 18.85
N GLU A 368 22.23 -28.42 19.54
CA GLU A 368 22.70 -27.18 18.91
C GLU A 368 23.81 -27.45 17.87
N SER A 369 24.60 -28.53 18.03
CA SER A 369 25.64 -28.94 17.07
C SER A 369 25.12 -29.43 15.72
N GLN A 370 23.84 -29.79 15.61
CA GLN A 370 23.19 -30.23 14.38
C GLN A 370 22.44 -29.09 13.67
N MET A 371 22.39 -27.90 14.28
CA MET A 371 21.71 -26.75 13.72
C MET A 371 22.56 -26.13 12.59
N PRO A 372 21.96 -25.81 11.42
CA PRO A 372 22.68 -25.08 10.39
C PRO A 372 23.12 -23.70 10.91
N PHE A 373 24.30 -23.23 10.49
CA PHE A 373 24.90 -21.96 10.95
C PHE A 373 23.94 -20.75 10.84
N THR A 374 23.11 -20.75 9.79
CA THR A 374 22.03 -19.76 9.63
C THR A 374 20.74 -20.45 9.17
N PRO A 375 19.83 -20.83 10.09
CA PRO A 375 18.60 -21.57 9.76
C PRO A 375 17.67 -20.82 8.80
N ILE A 376 17.63 -19.49 8.87
CA ILE A 376 16.88 -18.65 7.93
C ILE A 376 17.38 -18.81 6.49
N VAL A 377 18.68 -18.68 6.27
CA VAL A 377 19.26 -18.82 4.92
C VAL A 377 19.06 -20.23 4.39
N SER A 378 19.25 -21.25 5.24
CA SER A 378 18.95 -22.64 4.89
C SER A 378 17.48 -22.83 4.48
N SER A 379 16.55 -22.21 5.20
CA SER A 379 15.12 -22.23 4.87
C SER A 379 14.82 -21.54 3.53
N VAL A 380 15.43 -20.37 3.26
CA VAL A 380 15.32 -19.68 1.96
C VAL A 380 15.81 -20.58 0.82
N LEU A 381 16.96 -21.23 0.98
CA LEU A 381 17.51 -22.13 -0.04
C LEU A 381 16.60 -23.34 -0.28
N ARG A 382 16.03 -23.92 0.78
CA ARG A 382 15.04 -25.00 0.68
C ARG A 382 13.76 -24.55 -0.04
N LEU A 383 13.26 -23.36 0.29
CA LEU A 383 12.11 -22.76 -0.39
C LEU A 383 12.38 -22.63 -1.89
N MET A 384 13.49 -21.99 -2.27
CA MET A 384 13.83 -21.76 -3.68
C MET A 384 14.06 -23.05 -4.46
N ARG A 385 14.63 -24.08 -3.83
CA ARG A 385 14.99 -25.34 -4.50
C ARG A 385 13.83 -26.34 -4.57
N TYR A 386 12.98 -26.40 -3.55
CA TYR A 386 12.02 -27.51 -3.40
C TYR A 386 10.56 -27.09 -3.23
N HIS A 387 10.27 -25.92 -2.64
CA HIS A 387 8.90 -25.60 -2.19
C HIS A 387 8.25 -24.41 -2.90
N LEU A 388 8.88 -23.86 -3.95
CA LEU A 388 8.33 -22.75 -4.72
C LEU A 388 6.91 -23.04 -5.23
N GLY A 389 6.67 -24.25 -5.76
CA GLY A 389 5.36 -24.67 -6.26
C GLY A 389 4.26 -24.72 -5.18
N THR A 390 4.60 -25.15 -3.96
CA THR A 390 3.69 -25.13 -2.81
C THR A 390 3.29 -23.68 -2.47
N VAL A 391 4.26 -22.77 -2.45
CA VAL A 391 4.03 -21.36 -2.13
C VAL A 391 3.22 -20.66 -3.22
N VAL A 392 3.56 -20.86 -4.50
CA VAL A 392 2.80 -20.34 -5.65
C VAL A 392 1.33 -20.79 -5.59
N LYS A 393 1.09 -22.07 -5.29
CA LYS A 393 -0.27 -22.62 -5.20
C LYS A 393 -1.08 -21.98 -4.06
N GLY A 394 -0.48 -21.84 -2.88
CA GLY A 394 -1.16 -21.18 -1.75
C GLY A 394 -1.48 -19.71 -2.04
N ALA A 395 -0.53 -18.94 -2.58
CA ALA A 395 -0.73 -17.54 -2.97
C ALA A 395 -1.84 -17.38 -4.03
N PHE A 396 -1.90 -18.30 -5.00
CA PHE A 396 -2.93 -18.30 -6.02
C PHE A 396 -4.34 -18.53 -5.44
N ILE A 397 -4.48 -19.44 -4.48
CA ILE A 397 -5.77 -19.73 -3.83
C ILE A 397 -6.32 -18.50 -3.09
N ILE A 398 -5.46 -17.75 -2.39
CA ILE A 398 -5.87 -16.48 -1.74
C ILE A 398 -6.31 -15.48 -2.81
N THR A 399 -5.51 -15.33 -3.87
CA THR A 399 -5.79 -14.40 -4.97
C THR A 399 -7.15 -14.66 -5.63
N LEU A 400 -7.54 -15.94 -5.79
CA LEU A 400 -8.83 -16.33 -6.37
C LEU A 400 -10.04 -15.85 -5.55
N VAL A 401 -9.89 -15.61 -4.25
CA VAL A 401 -10.96 -15.10 -3.37
C VAL A 401 -10.85 -13.58 -3.21
N GLU A 402 -9.63 -13.06 -3.16
CA GLU A 402 -9.38 -11.63 -3.01
C GLU A 402 -9.87 -10.82 -4.21
N ILE A 403 -9.64 -11.28 -5.45
CA ILE A 403 -10.07 -10.57 -6.66
C ILE A 403 -11.61 -10.40 -6.72
N PRO A 404 -12.43 -11.45 -6.57
CA PRO A 404 -13.89 -11.28 -6.49
C PRO A 404 -14.34 -10.34 -5.37
N ARG A 405 -13.69 -10.40 -4.20
CA ARG A 405 -14.01 -9.51 -3.07
C ARG A 405 -13.74 -8.05 -3.42
N LEU A 406 -12.61 -7.76 -4.06
CA LEU A 406 -12.26 -6.41 -4.52
C LEU A 406 -13.26 -5.91 -5.57
N ILE A 407 -13.62 -6.75 -6.54
CA ILE A 407 -14.62 -6.42 -7.58
C ILE A 407 -15.98 -6.11 -6.93
N LEU A 408 -16.47 -6.96 -6.02
CA LEU A 408 -17.74 -6.72 -5.34
C LEU A 408 -17.72 -5.47 -4.46
N THR A 409 -16.60 -5.19 -3.79
CA THR A 409 -16.42 -3.98 -2.99
C THR A 409 -16.46 -2.74 -3.88
N TYR A 410 -15.80 -2.79 -5.05
CA TYR A 410 -15.86 -1.72 -6.05
C TYR A 410 -17.29 -1.51 -6.57
N ILE A 411 -18.00 -2.58 -6.95
CA ILE A 411 -19.41 -2.51 -7.40
C ILE A 411 -20.29 -1.89 -6.30
N HIS A 412 -20.14 -2.33 -5.05
CA HIS A 412 -20.90 -1.75 -3.93
C HIS A 412 -20.62 -0.25 -3.75
N SER A 413 -19.37 0.18 -3.93
CA SER A 413 -19.02 1.60 -3.85
C SER A 413 -19.68 2.44 -4.97
N GLN A 414 -19.78 1.88 -6.18
CA GLN A 414 -20.39 2.53 -7.34
C GLN A 414 -21.92 2.58 -7.27
N LEU A 415 -22.54 1.58 -6.64
CA LEU A 415 -24.00 1.48 -6.47
C LEU A 415 -24.51 2.21 -5.23
N LYS A 416 -23.62 2.79 -4.41
CA LYS A 416 -23.97 3.50 -3.18
C LYS A 416 -24.93 4.65 -3.48
N GLY A 417 -26.17 4.54 -3.00
CA GLY A 417 -27.24 5.52 -3.21
C GLY A 417 -28.16 5.26 -4.41
N LYS A 418 -27.88 4.24 -5.24
CA LYS A 418 -28.69 3.88 -6.42
C LYS A 418 -29.32 2.47 -6.34
N GLU A 419 -29.04 1.72 -5.27
CA GLU A 419 -29.45 0.33 -5.09
C GLU A 419 -30.70 0.17 -4.19
N ASN A 420 -31.54 -0.83 -4.50
CA ASN A 420 -32.64 -1.27 -3.63
C ASN A 420 -32.10 -2.00 -2.39
N ALA A 421 -32.90 -2.05 -1.32
CA ALA A 421 -32.49 -2.62 -0.02
C ALA A 421 -32.00 -4.09 -0.10
N CYS A 422 -32.63 -4.92 -0.95
CA CYS A 422 -32.25 -6.31 -1.16
C CYS A 422 -30.84 -6.44 -1.78
N ALA A 423 -30.55 -5.69 -2.85
CA ALA A 423 -29.25 -5.68 -3.51
C ALA A 423 -28.13 -5.23 -2.55
N ARG A 424 -28.40 -4.20 -1.73
CA ARG A 424 -27.49 -3.73 -0.67
C ARG A 424 -27.19 -4.84 0.34
N CYS A 425 -28.22 -5.54 0.79
CA CYS A 425 -28.07 -6.62 1.76
C CYS A 425 -27.24 -7.78 1.19
N MET A 426 -27.57 -8.24 -0.03
CA MET A 426 -26.87 -9.32 -0.72
C MET A 426 -25.39 -8.98 -0.96
N LEU A 427 -25.08 -7.78 -1.48
CA LEU A 427 -23.70 -7.36 -1.71
C LEU A 427 -22.89 -7.33 -0.42
N LYS A 428 -23.44 -6.76 0.67
CA LYS A 428 -22.77 -6.77 1.97
C LYS A 428 -22.55 -8.18 2.52
N ALA A 429 -23.54 -9.06 2.37
CA ALA A 429 -23.42 -10.46 2.79
C ALA A 429 -22.32 -11.19 2.00
N CYS A 430 -22.29 -11.07 0.67
CA CYS A 430 -21.26 -11.69 -0.17
C CYS A 430 -19.85 -11.15 0.13
N ILE A 431 -19.71 -9.83 0.30
CA ILE A 431 -18.43 -9.21 0.68
C ILE A 431 -17.96 -9.75 2.04
N CYS A 432 -18.86 -9.87 3.01
CA CYS A 432 -18.56 -10.44 4.33
C CYS A 432 -18.13 -11.91 4.22
N CYS A 433 -18.86 -12.73 3.46
CA CYS A 433 -18.53 -14.14 3.26
C CYS A 433 -17.16 -14.33 2.58
N LEU A 434 -16.85 -13.54 1.55
CA LEU A 434 -15.54 -13.60 0.90
C LEU A 434 -14.42 -13.08 1.80
N TRP A 435 -14.68 -12.06 2.62
CA TRP A 435 -13.74 -11.61 3.64
C TRP A 435 -13.44 -12.71 4.66
N CYS A 436 -14.47 -13.39 5.17
CA CYS A 436 -14.31 -14.53 6.08
C CYS A 436 -13.56 -15.68 5.42
N LEU A 437 -13.86 -16.00 4.15
CA LEU A 437 -13.18 -17.04 3.39
C LEU A 437 -11.71 -16.70 3.18
N GLU A 438 -11.38 -15.47 2.79
CA GLU A 438 -9.99 -15.01 2.64
C GLU A 438 -9.22 -15.13 3.95
N LYS A 439 -9.82 -14.75 5.09
CA LYS A 439 -9.19 -14.92 6.41
C LYS A 439 -8.96 -16.38 6.78
N CYS A 440 -9.95 -17.24 6.53
CA CYS A 440 -9.81 -18.68 6.74
C CYS A 440 -8.71 -19.28 5.85
N LEU A 441 -8.65 -18.89 4.57
CA LEU A 441 -7.62 -19.35 3.64
C LEU A 441 -6.23 -18.85 4.01
N THR A 442 -6.10 -17.60 4.46
CA THR A 442 -4.83 -17.05 4.95
C THR A 442 -4.32 -17.86 6.14
N TYR A 443 -5.21 -18.14 7.10
CA TYR A 443 -4.90 -18.97 8.26
C TYR A 443 -4.53 -20.41 7.86
N LEU A 444 -5.30 -21.04 6.98
CA LEU A 444 -5.02 -22.38 6.47
C LEU A 444 -3.68 -22.44 5.72
N ASN A 445 -3.37 -21.45 4.88
CA ASN A 445 -2.12 -21.37 4.14
C ASN A 445 -0.91 -21.35 5.08
N MET A 446 -0.97 -20.52 6.12
CA MET A 446 0.10 -20.43 7.11
C MET A 446 0.38 -21.78 7.80
N ASN A 447 -0.69 -22.47 8.19
CA ASN A 447 -0.59 -23.80 8.79
C ASN A 447 -0.16 -24.87 7.78
N ALA A 448 -0.60 -24.78 6.52
CA ALA A 448 -0.18 -25.66 5.44
C ALA A 448 1.32 -25.52 5.15
N TYR A 449 1.86 -24.30 5.11
CA TYR A 449 3.31 -24.06 4.95
C TYR A 449 4.12 -24.63 6.12
N THR A 450 3.61 -24.51 7.34
CA THR A 450 4.23 -25.12 8.52
C THR A 450 4.24 -26.64 8.42
N ALA A 451 3.11 -27.26 8.07
CA ALA A 451 3.03 -28.71 7.85
C ALA A 451 3.91 -29.17 6.67
N THR A 452 4.02 -28.38 5.59
CA THR A 452 4.98 -28.62 4.51
C THR A 452 6.42 -28.58 5.02
N ALA A 453 6.77 -27.62 5.89
CA ALA A 453 8.11 -27.51 6.44
C ALA A 453 8.49 -28.70 7.34
N ILE A 454 7.52 -29.33 8.01
CA ILE A 454 7.69 -30.52 8.86
C ILE A 454 7.77 -31.79 8.00
N ASN A 455 6.74 -32.05 7.18
CA ASN A 455 6.57 -33.33 6.48
C ASN A 455 7.19 -33.35 5.07
N SER A 456 7.65 -32.21 4.55
CA SER A 456 8.16 -32.06 3.18
C SER A 456 7.17 -32.52 2.08
N THR A 457 5.87 -32.29 2.29
CA THR A 457 4.80 -32.66 1.35
C THR A 457 4.30 -31.48 0.50
N ASN A 458 3.46 -31.75 -0.50
CA ASN A 458 2.86 -30.69 -1.32
C ASN A 458 1.73 -29.96 -0.57
N PHE A 459 1.35 -28.77 -1.07
CA PHE A 459 0.36 -27.89 -0.42
C PHE A 459 -0.95 -28.58 -0.03
N CYS A 460 -1.56 -29.40 -0.92
CA CYS A 460 -2.87 -29.98 -0.63
C CYS A 460 -2.79 -31.04 0.47
N THR A 461 -1.74 -31.87 0.46
CA THR A 461 -1.50 -32.84 1.52
C THR A 461 -1.25 -32.11 2.85
N SER A 462 -0.35 -31.13 2.88
CA SER A 462 -0.04 -30.38 4.10
C SER A 462 -1.24 -29.59 4.64
N ALA A 463 -2.03 -28.97 3.77
CA ALA A 463 -3.24 -28.23 4.15
C ALA A 463 -4.30 -29.16 4.75
N ARG A 464 -4.47 -30.36 4.17
CA ARG A 464 -5.35 -31.39 4.72
C ARG A 464 -4.91 -31.79 6.13
N ASP A 465 -3.65 -32.17 6.29
CA ASP A 465 -3.11 -32.63 7.57
C ASP A 465 -3.23 -31.55 8.65
N ALA A 466 -2.85 -30.31 8.32
CA ALA A 466 -2.99 -29.17 9.21
C ALA A 466 -4.45 -28.92 9.60
N LEU A 467 -5.38 -28.97 8.64
CA LEU A 467 -6.81 -28.77 8.91
C LEU A 467 -7.37 -29.86 9.83
N PHE A 468 -7.00 -31.13 9.65
CA PHE A 468 -7.42 -32.21 10.54
C PHE A 468 -6.93 -31.99 11.99
N ILE A 469 -5.65 -31.65 12.17
CA ILE A 469 -5.08 -31.40 13.50
C ILE A 469 -5.77 -30.21 14.19
N LEU A 470 -6.02 -29.13 13.45
CA LEU A 470 -6.65 -27.93 14.01
C LEU A 470 -8.15 -28.10 14.25
N ALA A 471 -8.83 -28.92 13.44
CA ALA A 471 -10.27 -29.15 13.55
C ALA A 471 -10.65 -29.98 14.79
N GLU A 472 -9.79 -30.92 15.21
CA GLU A 472 -10.00 -31.76 16.41
C GLU A 472 -10.32 -30.92 17.66
N ASN A 473 -9.75 -29.71 17.78
CA ASN A 473 -10.00 -28.79 18.89
C ASN A 473 -10.23 -27.33 18.43
N ALA A 474 -11.00 -27.13 17.36
CA ALA A 474 -11.16 -25.83 16.67
C ALA A 474 -11.51 -24.64 17.59
N LEU A 475 -12.44 -24.82 18.54
CA LEU A 475 -12.84 -23.74 19.46
C LEU A 475 -11.68 -23.29 20.37
N ARG A 476 -10.82 -24.21 20.79
CA ARG A 476 -9.67 -23.90 21.65
C ARG A 476 -8.58 -23.21 20.86
N VAL A 477 -8.28 -23.72 19.66
CA VAL A 477 -7.34 -23.13 18.70
C VAL A 477 -7.74 -21.68 18.39
N ALA A 478 -8.99 -21.46 17.98
CA ALA A 478 -9.50 -20.14 17.65
C ALA A 478 -9.42 -19.17 18.84
N ALA A 479 -9.71 -19.64 20.05
CA ALA A 479 -9.59 -18.83 21.26
C ALA A 479 -8.13 -18.46 21.57
N ILE A 480 -7.16 -19.36 21.41
CA ILE A 480 -5.74 -19.07 21.70
C ILE A 480 -5.18 -18.05 20.70
N ASN A 481 -5.44 -18.25 19.41
CA ASN A 481 -4.95 -17.35 18.37
C ASN A 481 -5.56 -15.96 18.52
N SER A 482 -6.87 -15.86 18.78
CA SER A 482 -7.50 -14.56 19.00
C SER A 482 -6.99 -13.81 20.25
N VAL A 483 -6.54 -14.50 21.31
CA VAL A 483 -5.82 -13.83 22.42
C VAL A 483 -4.47 -13.30 21.94
N GLY A 484 -3.72 -14.11 21.19
CA GLY A 484 -2.41 -13.71 20.64
C GLY A 484 -2.53 -12.48 19.75
N ASP A 485 -3.45 -12.53 18.78
CA ASP A 485 -3.75 -11.44 17.85
C ASP A 485 -4.16 -10.17 18.59
N PHE A 486 -4.98 -10.31 19.63
CA PHE A 486 -5.39 -9.19 20.47
C PHE A 486 -4.19 -8.54 21.17
N VAL A 487 -3.30 -9.34 21.79
CA VAL A 487 -2.09 -8.80 22.45
C VAL A 487 -1.18 -8.10 21.43
N LEU A 488 -0.96 -8.69 20.26
CA LEU A 488 -0.15 -8.07 19.21
C LEU A 488 -0.80 -6.80 18.66
N PHE A 489 -2.14 -6.77 18.57
CA PHE A 489 -2.89 -5.56 18.23
C PHE A 489 -2.69 -4.46 19.27
N LEU A 490 -2.74 -4.77 20.57
CA LEU A 490 -2.43 -3.79 21.62
C LEU A 490 -0.99 -3.26 21.50
N GLY A 491 -0.04 -4.11 21.12
CA GLY A 491 1.33 -3.70 20.79
C GLY A 491 1.38 -2.66 19.66
N LYS A 492 0.61 -2.86 18.58
CA LYS A 492 0.49 -1.91 17.45
C LYS A 492 -0.08 -0.57 17.94
N VAL A 493 -1.15 -0.62 18.76
CA VAL A 493 -1.78 0.58 19.34
C VAL A 493 -0.82 1.35 20.24
N LEU A 494 -0.02 0.65 21.08
CA LEU A 494 0.98 1.28 21.93
C LEU A 494 2.02 2.06 21.12
N ILE A 495 2.57 1.44 20.06
CA ILE A 495 3.56 2.11 19.19
C ILE A 495 2.94 3.35 18.55
N VAL A 496 1.75 3.23 17.95
CA VAL A 496 1.05 4.36 17.33
C VAL A 496 0.78 5.46 18.35
N SER A 497 0.35 5.12 19.57
CA SER A 497 0.05 6.10 20.62
C SER A 497 1.30 6.86 21.09
N CYS A 498 2.42 6.16 21.28
CA CYS A 498 3.70 6.77 21.64
C CYS A 498 4.22 7.70 20.52
N THR A 499 4.16 7.24 19.26
CA THR A 499 4.55 8.06 18.10
C THR A 499 3.62 9.26 17.93
N ALA A 500 2.31 9.08 18.12
CA ALA A 500 1.32 10.15 18.05
C ALA A 500 1.55 11.19 19.15
N PHE A 501 1.84 10.75 20.38
CA PHE A 501 2.15 11.65 21.49
C PHE A 501 3.41 12.48 21.21
N ALA A 502 4.50 11.84 20.76
CA ALA A 502 5.70 12.54 20.34
C ALA A 502 5.43 13.49 19.16
N GLY A 503 4.60 13.07 18.20
CA GLY A 503 4.19 13.87 17.05
C GLY A 503 3.35 15.09 17.43
N VAL A 504 2.43 14.96 18.39
CA VAL A 504 1.69 16.10 18.95
C VAL A 504 2.67 17.07 19.58
N LEU A 505 3.60 16.62 20.43
CA LEU A 505 4.58 17.52 21.06
C LEU A 505 5.47 18.24 20.03
N ALA A 506 5.97 17.52 19.02
CA ALA A 506 6.87 18.07 18.01
C ALA A 506 6.16 19.00 17.01
N LEU A 507 4.97 18.61 16.52
CA LEU A 507 4.24 19.38 15.51
C LEU A 507 3.44 20.54 16.11
N ASN A 508 2.98 20.43 17.37
CA ASN A 508 2.28 21.51 18.05
C ASN A 508 3.19 22.72 18.34
N TYR A 509 4.51 22.52 18.40
CA TYR A 509 5.50 23.60 18.49
C TYR A 509 5.51 24.52 17.25
N GLN A 510 5.06 24.03 16.08
CA GLN A 510 5.06 24.75 14.79
C GLN A 510 3.67 25.33 14.45
N ARG A 511 2.84 25.59 15.47
CA ARG A 511 1.40 25.93 15.35
C ARG A 511 1.07 27.11 14.43
N GLU A 512 2.01 28.03 14.21
CA GLU A 512 1.73 29.34 13.59
C GLU A 512 1.47 29.30 12.08
N TYR A 513 1.85 28.23 11.35
CA TYR A 513 1.82 28.27 9.87
C TYR A 513 1.22 27.05 9.17
N THR A 514 0.86 25.95 9.87
CA THR A 514 0.38 24.72 9.19
C THR A 514 -0.68 23.92 9.95
N VAL A 515 -1.49 23.18 9.18
CA VAL A 515 -2.48 22.22 9.67
C VAL A 515 -1.76 20.95 10.12
N TRP A 516 -1.23 20.95 11.34
CA TRP A 516 -0.37 19.89 11.90
C TRP A 516 -1.07 18.53 12.09
N VAL A 517 -2.40 18.51 12.19
CA VAL A 517 -3.21 17.30 12.38
C VAL A 517 -3.04 16.31 11.22
N LEU A 518 -2.88 16.81 10.00
CA LEU A 518 -2.85 15.99 8.80
C LEU A 518 -1.51 15.25 8.61
N PRO A 519 -0.33 15.91 8.75
CA PRO A 519 0.95 15.22 8.94
C PRO A 519 0.94 14.19 10.07
N LEU A 520 0.30 14.52 11.21
CA LEU A 520 0.19 13.59 12.34
C LEU A 520 -0.57 12.32 11.95
N ILE A 521 -1.70 12.43 11.25
CA ILE A 521 -2.45 11.26 10.75
C ILE A 521 -1.58 10.39 9.84
N ILE A 522 -0.81 10.99 8.93
CA ILE A 522 0.10 10.26 8.04
C ILE A 522 1.15 9.49 8.84
N VAL A 523 1.77 10.14 9.83
CA VAL A 523 2.74 9.51 10.74
C VAL A 523 2.10 8.36 11.52
N CYS A 524 0.87 8.52 12.03
CA CYS A 524 0.16 7.46 12.73
C CYS A 524 -0.12 6.24 11.83
N VAL A 525 -0.56 6.48 10.59
CA VAL A 525 -0.78 5.41 9.60
C VAL A 525 0.54 4.70 9.29
N PHE A 526 1.61 5.44 9.04
CA PHE A 526 2.93 4.87 8.80
C PHE A 526 3.42 4.05 10.01
N SER A 527 3.28 4.59 11.22
CA SER A 527 3.65 3.93 12.46
C SER A 527 2.88 2.62 12.65
N PHE A 528 1.61 2.58 12.29
CA PHE A 528 0.80 1.35 12.33
C PHE A 528 1.31 0.31 11.33
N LEU A 529 1.63 0.72 10.10
CA LEU A 529 2.17 -0.17 9.06
C LEU A 529 3.50 -0.78 9.50
N VAL A 530 4.42 0.06 10.02
CA VAL A 530 5.72 -0.41 10.53
C VAL A 530 5.51 -1.40 11.68
N ALA A 531 4.69 -1.05 12.67
CA ALA A 531 4.38 -1.95 13.79
C ALA A 531 3.78 -3.28 13.30
N HIS A 532 2.90 -3.24 12.30
CA HIS A 532 2.31 -4.43 11.70
C HIS A 532 3.35 -5.32 11.04
N CYS A 533 4.31 -4.76 10.29
CA CYS A 533 5.36 -5.54 9.62
C CYS A 533 6.27 -6.31 10.59
N PHE A 534 6.63 -5.72 11.74
CA PHE A 534 7.47 -6.40 12.73
C PHE A 534 6.67 -7.41 13.57
N LEU A 535 5.50 -7.01 14.05
CA LEU A 535 4.68 -7.87 14.90
C LEU A 535 4.06 -9.04 14.14
N SER A 536 3.86 -8.93 12.82
CA SER A 536 3.40 -10.06 12.00
C SER A 536 4.43 -11.18 11.91
N ILE A 537 5.74 -10.89 11.92
CA ILE A 537 6.75 -11.96 12.00
C ILE A 537 6.65 -12.70 13.34
N PHE A 538 6.39 -11.97 14.42
CA PHE A 538 6.18 -12.58 15.72
C PHE A 538 4.93 -13.46 15.75
N GLU A 539 3.82 -12.98 15.16
CA GLU A 539 2.56 -13.72 14.94
C GLU A 539 2.83 -15.06 14.21
N ILE A 540 3.54 -15.00 13.07
CA ILE A 540 3.93 -16.17 12.28
C ILE A 540 4.75 -17.17 13.11
N VAL A 541 5.72 -16.71 13.92
CA VAL A 541 6.52 -17.60 14.78
C VAL A 541 5.65 -18.30 15.82
N VAL A 542 4.71 -17.58 16.44
CA VAL A 542 3.76 -18.16 17.41
C VAL A 542 2.88 -19.21 16.77
N ASP A 543 2.32 -18.94 15.58
CA ASP A 543 1.48 -19.88 14.84
C ASP A 543 2.25 -21.16 14.49
N VAL A 544 3.51 -21.03 14.03
CA VAL A 544 4.37 -22.19 13.72
C VAL A 544 4.62 -23.02 14.96
N LEU A 545 4.99 -22.38 16.07
CA LEU A 545 5.26 -23.07 17.33
C LEU A 545 4.00 -23.77 17.85
N PHE A 546 2.84 -23.14 17.70
CA PHE A 546 1.57 -23.73 18.09
C PHE A 546 1.29 -25.02 17.31
N LEU A 547 1.47 -25.02 15.98
CA LEU A 547 1.28 -26.22 15.17
C LEU A 547 2.34 -27.29 15.45
N CYS A 548 3.61 -26.89 15.62
CA CYS A 548 4.69 -27.82 16.00
C CYS A 548 4.37 -28.51 17.33
N PHE A 549 3.92 -27.74 18.31
CA PHE A 549 3.47 -28.25 19.60
C PHE A 549 2.31 -29.22 19.45
N ALA A 550 1.27 -28.87 18.69
CA ALA A 550 0.11 -29.75 18.49
C ALA A 550 0.50 -31.09 17.85
N ILE A 551 1.41 -31.07 16.87
CA ILE A 551 1.96 -32.27 16.23
C ILE A 551 2.80 -33.07 17.21
N ASP A 552 3.69 -32.43 17.95
CA ASP A 552 4.55 -33.06 18.95
C ASP A 552 3.72 -33.80 20.01
N THR A 553 2.65 -33.17 20.53
CA THR A 553 1.72 -33.81 21.47
C THR A 553 0.91 -34.96 20.89
N LYS A 554 0.72 -35.00 19.57
CA LYS A 554 -0.07 -36.04 18.91
C LYS A 554 0.75 -37.30 18.66
N TYR A 555 2.05 -37.16 18.39
CA TYR A 555 2.91 -38.28 17.99
C TYR A 555 3.90 -38.72 19.07
N ASN A 556 4.24 -37.85 20.02
CA ASN A 556 5.12 -38.16 21.13
C ASN A 556 4.30 -38.24 22.43
N ASP A 557 4.65 -39.16 23.31
CA ASP A 557 3.96 -39.42 24.58
C ASP A 557 4.86 -39.20 25.81
N GLY A 558 6.13 -38.87 25.61
CA GLY A 558 7.12 -38.68 26.66
C GLY A 558 7.85 -39.95 27.09
N SER A 559 7.55 -41.11 26.48
CA SER A 559 8.25 -42.37 26.75
C SER A 559 9.66 -42.39 26.13
N PRO A 560 10.58 -43.24 26.61
CA PRO A 560 11.91 -43.38 26.02
C PRO A 560 11.82 -43.70 24.52
N GLY A 561 12.39 -42.83 23.67
CA GLY A 561 12.30 -42.93 22.20
C GLY A 561 11.12 -42.17 21.56
N ARG A 562 10.16 -41.68 22.36
CA ARG A 562 9.06 -40.78 21.96
C ARG A 562 8.97 -39.57 22.90
N GLU A 563 10.14 -39.04 23.22
CA GLU A 563 10.25 -37.85 24.06
C GLU A 563 9.78 -36.61 23.27
N TYR A 564 9.06 -35.74 23.95
CA TYR A 564 8.65 -34.45 23.41
C TYR A 564 9.85 -33.58 23.02
N TYR A 565 9.73 -32.84 21.92
CA TYR A 565 10.72 -31.85 21.49
C TYR A 565 10.49 -30.47 22.11
N MET A 566 9.27 -30.20 22.60
CA MET A 566 8.88 -28.93 23.19
C MET A 566 9.75 -28.49 24.38
N ASP A 567 9.83 -27.18 24.61
CA ASP A 567 10.46 -26.60 25.80
C ASP A 567 9.71 -27.01 27.08
N LYS A 568 10.44 -27.30 28.17
CA LYS A 568 9.86 -27.64 29.47
C LYS A 568 8.86 -26.60 30.00
N ALA A 569 9.01 -25.33 29.62
CA ALA A 569 8.07 -24.28 29.96
C ALA A 569 6.64 -24.53 29.41
N LEU A 570 6.52 -25.28 28.31
CA LEU A 570 5.24 -25.71 27.74
C LEU A 570 4.70 -26.99 28.43
N MET A 571 5.57 -27.82 29.01
CA MET A 571 5.19 -29.03 29.73
C MET A 571 4.64 -28.75 31.14
N VAL A 572 5.25 -27.80 31.87
CA VAL A 572 4.95 -27.55 33.30
C VAL A 572 3.62 -26.80 33.49
N ARG A 573 3.14 -26.08 32.48
CA ARG A 573 1.86 -25.37 32.53
C ARG A 573 0.77 -26.26 31.97
N ASP A 574 0.37 -27.29 32.73
CA ASP A 574 -0.74 -28.22 32.47
C ASP A 574 -1.46 -27.96 31.13
N PHE A 575 -0.84 -28.34 30.03
CA PHE A 575 -1.59 -28.81 28.88
C PHE A 575 -2.14 -30.13 29.40
N PRO A 576 -3.43 -30.24 29.77
CA PRO A 576 -3.88 -31.47 30.36
C PRO A 576 -3.67 -32.51 29.26
N THR A 577 -2.83 -33.50 29.54
CA THR A 577 -2.37 -34.54 28.62
C THR A 577 -3.51 -35.41 28.09
N HIS A 578 -4.73 -35.14 28.54
CA HIS A 578 -6.01 -35.68 28.07
C HIS A 578 -6.78 -34.72 27.13
N VAL A 579 -6.11 -33.76 26.49
CA VAL A 579 -6.75 -32.71 25.67
C VAL A 579 -6.12 -32.63 24.28
N LEU A 580 -6.07 -33.77 23.62
CA LEU A 580 -6.33 -33.82 22.19
C LEU A 580 -7.62 -34.60 21.99
#